data_AF-A0A0W1AKE0-F1
#
_entry.id   AF-A0A0W1AKE0-F1
#
_cell.length_a   1.000
_cell.length_b   1.000
_cell.length_c   1.000
_cell.angle_alpha   90.00
_cell.angle_beta   90.00
_cell.angle_gamma   90.00
#
_symmetry.space_group_name_H-M   'P 1'
#
loop_
_entity.id
_entity.type
_entity.pdbx_description
1 polymer ?
#
loop_
_entity_poly.entity_id
_entity_poly.type
_entity_poly.pdbx_seq_one_letter_code
_entity_poly.pdbx_strand_id
1 'polypeptide(L)' 'MIQYLALVWLISEEEHLRRITEPSRRVRWKSIDPQDVYQTEQLITIEHPHLLELDVSQLSAAQVAENILKHIQRLT' A
#
# COMPACT_ATOMS: atom_id res chain seq x y z
N MET A 1 -21.02 10.15 13.52
CA MET A 1 -20.09 10.93 12.67
C MET A 1 -19.26 9.94 11.88
N ILE A 2 -19.17 10.08 10.55
CA ILE A 2 -18.27 9.25 9.75
C ILE A 2 -16.86 9.81 9.99
N GLN A 3 -16.06 9.12 10.81
CA GLN A 3 -14.64 9.41 10.94
C GLN A 3 -13.92 8.66 9.80
N TYR A 4 -13.08 9.36 9.05
CA TYR A 4 -12.30 8.78 7.95
C TYR A 4 -11.02 8.12 8.48
N LEU A 5 -10.53 7.11 7.76
CA LEU A 5 -9.26 6.44 8.01
C LEU A 5 -8.33 6.69 6.83
N ALA A 6 -7.13 7.19 7.09
CA ALA A 6 -6.08 7.34 6.08
C ALA A 6 -5.09 6.17 6.18
N LEU A 7 -4.70 5.60 5.04
CA LEU A 7 -3.76 4.48 4.96
C LEU A 7 -2.58 4.86 4.05
N VAL A 8 -1.35 4.67 4.54
CA VAL A 8 -0.12 4.81 3.76
C VAL A 8 0.61 3.47 3.75
N TRP A 9 1.03 3.04 2.56
CA TRP A 9 1.57 1.72 2.32
C TRP A 9 3.05 1.90 1.98
N LEU A 10 3.92 1.47 2.89
CA LEU A 10 5.34 1.40 2.62
C LEU A 10 5.64 0.06 1.96
N ILE A 11 6.58 0.07 1.01
CA ILE A 11 6.98 -1.14 0.30
C ILE A 11 8.45 -1.02 -0.10
N SER A 12 9.19 -2.11 0.04
CA SER A 12 10.56 -2.18 -0.46
C SER A 12 10.57 -2.13 -1.98
N GLU A 13 11.64 -1.58 -2.55
CA GLU A 13 11.83 -1.56 -4.00
C GLU A 13 11.78 -2.97 -4.60
N GLU A 14 12.43 -3.94 -3.94
CA GLU A 14 12.45 -5.34 -4.38
C GLU A 14 11.04 -5.94 -4.49
N GLU A 15 10.21 -5.79 -3.45
CA GLU A 15 8.85 -6.32 -3.47
C GLU A 15 7.96 -5.53 -4.44
N HIS A 16 8.16 -4.22 -4.55
CA HIS A 16 7.42 -3.40 -5.50
C HIS A 16 7.71 -3.84 -6.93
N LEU A 17 8.99 -4.01 -7.28
CA LEU A 17 9.43 -4.52 -8.57
C LEU A 17 8.82 -5.88 -8.87
N ARG A 18 8.94 -6.84 -7.93
CA ARG A 18 8.35 -8.18 -8.07
C ARG A 18 6.85 -8.09 -8.38
N ARG A 19 6.12 -7.21 -7.68
CA ARG A 19 4.67 -7.02 -7.88
C ARG A 19 4.34 -6.30 -9.18
N ILE A 20 5.13 -5.34 -9.66
CA ILE A 20 4.89 -4.63 -10.92
C ILE A 20 5.16 -5.52 -12.12
N THR A 21 6.24 -6.28 -12.11
CA THR A 21 6.63 -7.12 -13.25
C THR A 21 5.82 -8.41 -13.39
N GLU A 22 4.93 -8.69 -12.44
CA GLU A 22 4.05 -9.86 -12.43
C GLU A 22 3.15 -9.91 -13.70
N PRO A 23 3.31 -10.91 -14.59
CA PRO A 23 2.64 -10.94 -15.89
C PRO A 23 1.12 -10.88 -15.84
N SER A 24 0.50 -11.43 -14.79
CA SER A 24 -0.96 -11.40 -14.62
C SER A 24 -1.56 -9.98 -14.53
N ARG A 25 -0.73 -8.96 -14.31
CA ARG A 25 -1.13 -7.55 -14.35
C ARG A 25 -1.57 -7.07 -15.72
N ARG A 26 -0.97 -7.60 -16.80
CA ARG A 26 -1.37 -7.26 -18.18
C ARG A 26 -2.82 -7.65 -18.46
N VAL A 27 -3.29 -8.74 -17.86
CA VAL A 27 -4.69 -9.19 -17.95
C VAL A 27 -5.66 -8.16 -17.34
N ARG A 28 -5.17 -7.32 -16.42
CA ARG A 28 -5.93 -6.22 -15.79
C ARG A 28 -5.55 -4.85 -16.36
N TRP A 29 -4.96 -4.80 -17.56
CA TRP A 29 -4.48 -3.59 -18.23
C TRP A 29 -3.57 -2.71 -17.37
N LYS A 30 -2.83 -3.31 -16.43
CA LYS A 30 -1.83 -2.61 -15.64
C LYS A 30 -0.46 -2.73 -16.30
N SER A 31 0.33 -1.67 -16.21
CA SER A 31 1.72 -1.70 -16.64
C SER A 31 2.52 -2.75 -15.86
N ILE A 32 3.55 -3.27 -16.53
CA ILE A 32 4.55 -4.17 -15.99
C ILE A 32 5.99 -3.70 -16.29
N ASP A 33 6.15 -2.46 -16.73
CA ASP A 33 7.47 -1.88 -16.95
C ASP A 33 8.17 -1.73 -15.58
N PRO A 34 9.35 -2.32 -15.37
CA PRO A 34 10.09 -2.16 -14.13
C PRO A 34 10.44 -0.69 -13.83
N GLN A 35 10.50 0.19 -14.84
CA GLN A 35 10.74 1.61 -14.64
C GLN A 35 9.63 2.30 -13.83
N ASP A 36 8.41 1.73 -13.81
CA ASP A 36 7.30 2.30 -13.04
C ASP A 36 7.49 2.21 -11.52
N VAL A 37 8.48 1.46 -11.04
CA VAL A 37 8.87 1.42 -9.62
C VAL A 37 9.60 2.69 -9.22
N TYR A 38 10.38 3.26 -10.12
CA TYR A 38 11.29 4.37 -9.85
C TYR A 38 10.57 5.71 -10.06
N GLN A 39 9.58 5.96 -9.21
CA GLN A 39 8.89 7.25 -9.19
C GLN A 39 9.87 8.36 -8.80
N THR A 40 9.99 9.36 -9.67
CA THR A 40 10.81 10.56 -9.43
C THR A 40 9.99 11.71 -8.83
N GLU A 41 8.67 11.56 -8.80
CA GLU A 41 7.72 12.53 -8.33
C GLU A 41 7.52 12.42 -6.81
N GLN A 42 7.29 13.56 -6.16
CA GLN A 42 6.98 13.57 -4.74
C GLN A 42 5.59 12.97 -4.50
N LEU A 43 5.52 11.95 -3.64
CA LEU A 43 4.26 11.37 -3.20
C LEU A 43 3.48 12.35 -2.31
N ILE A 44 2.15 12.23 -2.33
CA ILE A 44 1.26 13.00 -1.47
C ILE A 44 1.60 12.68 -0.01
N THR A 45 1.93 13.72 0.75
CA THR A 45 2.08 13.63 2.21
C THR A 45 0.70 13.76 2.85
N ILE A 46 0.31 12.76 3.64
CA ILE A 46 -0.99 12.74 4.31
C ILE A 46 -0.78 12.94 5.82
N GLU A 47 -1.38 14.00 6.37
CA GLU A 47 -1.44 14.24 7.81
C GLU A 47 -2.88 14.03 8.28
N HIS A 48 -3.11 13.00 9.10
CA HIS A 48 -4.45 12.67 9.62
C HIS A 48 -4.34 12.01 11.01
N PRO A 49 -5.20 12.34 11.99
CA PRO A 49 -5.11 11.81 13.35
C PRO A 49 -5.25 10.28 13.45
N HIS A 50 -5.89 9.67 12.46
CA HIS A 50 -6.09 8.21 12.38
C HIS A 50 -5.21 7.54 11.32
N LEU A 51 -4.17 8.21 10.83
CA LEU A 51 -3.27 7.63 9.82
C LEU A 51 -2.69 6.30 10.30
N LEU A 52 -2.82 5.27 9.47
CA LEU A 52 -2.07 4.02 9.60
C LEU A 52 -1.04 3.95 8.48
N GLU A 53 0.22 4.02 8.85
CA GLU A 53 1.34 3.72 7.97
C GLU A 53 1.78 2.27 8.21
N LEU A 54 1.87 1.47 7.14
CA LEU A 54 2.18 0.04 7.23
C LEU A 54 3.13 -0.39 6.12
N ASP A 55 4.23 -1.03 6.50
CA ASP A 55 5.10 -1.75 5.56
C ASP A 55 4.47 -3.08 5.14
N VAL A 56 4.18 -3.19 3.84
CA VAL A 56 3.51 -4.36 3.24
C VAL A 56 4.47 -5.28 2.48
N SER A 57 5.77 -5.06 2.59
CA SER A 57 6.80 -5.78 1.82
C SER A 57 6.75 -7.30 2.07
N GLN A 58 6.51 -7.68 3.32
CA GLN A 58 6.50 -9.08 3.77
C GLN A 58 5.12 -9.55 4.25
N LEU A 59 4.08 -8.78 3.96
CA LEU A 59 2.72 -9.08 4.40
C LEU A 59 1.86 -9.59 3.25
N SER A 60 1.11 -10.66 3.52
CA SER A 60 -0.01 -11.07 2.68
C SER A 60 -1.17 -10.09 2.79
N ALA A 61 -2.05 -10.08 1.78
CA ALA A 61 -3.25 -9.26 1.78
C ALA A 61 -4.14 -9.51 3.02
N ALA A 62 -4.22 -10.76 3.50
CA ALA A 62 -4.99 -11.11 4.69
C ALA A 62 -4.38 -10.51 5.97
N GLN A 63 -3.05 -10.56 6.11
CA GLN A 63 -2.37 -9.94 7.25
C GLN A 63 -2.51 -8.42 7.21
N VAL A 64 -2.43 -7.78 6.04
CA VAL A 64 -2.68 -6.34 5.91
C VAL A 64 -4.10 -5.99 6.36
N ALA A 65 -5.10 -6.75 5.91
CA ALA A 65 -6.49 -6.54 6.31
C ALA A 65 -6.69 -6.70 7.84
N GLU A 66 -6.06 -7.70 8.46
CA GLU A 66 -6.09 -7.88 9.91
C GLU A 66 -5.47 -6.70 10.65
N ASN A 67 -4.33 -6.17 10.17
CA ASN A 67 -3.70 -4.98 10.76
C ASN A 67 -4.60 -3.75 10.68
N ILE A 68 -5.28 -3.54 9.54
CA ILE A 68 -6.25 -2.45 9.38
C ILE A 68 -7.40 -2.60 10.38
N LEU A 69 -7.97 -3.81 10.53
CA LEU A 69 -9.05 -4.07 11.49
C LEU A 69 -8.62 -3.82 12.94
N LYS A 70 -7.43 -4.28 13.33
CA LYS A 70 -6.85 -4.02 14.66
C LYS A 70 -6.67 -2.53 14.92
N HIS A 71 -6.24 -1.76 13.91
CA HIS A 71 -6.10 -0.32 14.03
C HIS A 71 -7.46 0.37 14.25
N ILE A 72 -8.47 0.00 13.45
CA ILE A 72 -9.84 0.54 13.60
C ILE A 72 -10.41 0.23 14.99
N GLN A 73 -10.21 -0.99 15.49
CA GLN A 73 -10.67 -1.39 16.83
C GLN A 73 -10.03 -0.58 17.95
N ARG A 74 -8.79 -0.11 17.78
CA ARG A 74 -8.13 0.76 18.77
C ARG A 74 -8.63 2.20 18.76
N LEU A 75 -9.25 2.63 17.66
CA LEU A 75 -9.81 3.97 17.50
C LEU A 75 -11.26 4.08 17.99
N THR A 76 -11.89 2.95 18.30
CA THR A 76 -13.30 2.83 18.76
C THR A 76 -13.33 2.72 20.27
#